data_AF-J9EAJ9-F1
#
_entry.id   AF-J9EAJ9-F1
#
_cell.length_a   1.000
_cell.length_b   1.000
_cell.length_c   1.000
_cell.angle_alpha   90.00
_cell.angle_beta   90.00
_cell.angle_gamma   90.00
#
_symmetry.space_group_name_H-M   'P 1'
#
loop_
_entity.id
_entity.type
_entity.pdbx_description
1 polymer ?
#
loop_
_entity_poly.entity_id
_entity_poly.type
_entity_poly.pdbx_seq_one_letter_code
_entity_poly.pdbx_strand_id
1 'polypeptide(L)'
;MDLLDQIAVYRGCEPSVIINYVAIVREVYLHACTNLKKEHVDTQERKRKMLQQWRQIEKHFAKIKYAMLDCWPLGNEPNLMAAYVSIALLYSLYKDVSDEKIIRQCHEAAERARKCGRANLSESQFNEVQQYCDMIENIFFLRRQSTVSSGKKRHVNSNVISDDDD
;
A
#
# COMPACT_ATOMS: atom_id res chain seq x y z
N MET A 1 19.60 -5.11 -3.41
CA MET A 1 18.78 -4.07 -2.74
C MET A 1 19.37 -3.62 -1.39
N ASP A 2 20.63 -3.94 -1.08
CA ASP A 2 21.28 -3.58 0.19
C ASP A 2 21.49 -2.08 0.41
N LEU A 3 21.52 -1.26 -0.66
CA LEU A 3 21.80 0.18 -0.54
C LEU A 3 20.70 0.93 0.23
N LEU A 4 19.43 0.53 0.11
CA LEU A 4 18.32 1.17 0.87
C LEU A 4 18.37 0.86 2.37
N ASP A 5 18.96 -0.28 2.72
CA ASP A 5 19.14 -0.67 4.12
C ASP A 5 20.22 0.18 4.79
N GLN A 6 21.23 0.61 4.03
CA GLN A 6 22.35 1.45 4.51
C GLN A 6 21.94 2.92 4.77
N ILE A 7 20.87 3.42 4.15
CA ILE A 7 20.39 4.79 4.39
C ILE A 7 19.85 4.88 5.81
N ALA A 8 20.54 5.59 6.70
CA ALA A 8 20.08 5.75 8.07
C ALA A 8 18.92 6.76 8.15
N VAL A 9 17.83 6.36 8.82
CA VAL A 9 16.71 7.24 9.16
C VAL A 9 16.55 7.13 10.67
N TYR A 10 16.76 8.24 11.36
CA TYR A 10 16.70 8.31 12.82
C TYR A 10 15.43 9.04 13.27
N ARG A 11 15.00 8.76 14.49
CA ARG A 11 13.94 9.54 15.14
C ARG A 11 14.39 10.98 15.31
N GLY A 12 13.46 11.93 15.14
CA GLY A 12 13.75 13.36 15.16
C GLY A 12 14.57 13.88 13.98
N CYS A 13 14.72 13.11 12.89
CA CYS A 13 15.30 13.62 11.66
C CYS A 13 14.40 14.71 11.04
N GLU A 14 14.96 15.49 10.10
CA GLU A 14 14.14 16.43 9.35
C GLU A 14 13.08 15.71 8.49
N PRO A 15 11.89 16.30 8.29
CA PRO A 15 10.85 15.73 7.43
C PRO A 15 11.33 15.40 6.01
N SER A 16 12.25 16.21 5.47
CA SER A 16 12.86 16.04 4.15
C SER A 16 13.55 14.67 3.99
N VAL A 17 14.17 14.15 5.05
CA VAL A 17 14.84 12.84 5.06
C VAL A 17 13.81 11.73 4.81
N ILE A 18 12.66 11.79 5.49
CA ILE A 18 11.60 10.80 5.33
C ILE A 18 10.96 10.90 3.95
N ILE A 19 10.67 12.11 3.49
CA ILE A 19 10.08 12.36 2.17
C ILE A 19 10.97 11.75 1.08
N ASN A 20 12.27 12.05 1.10
CA ASN A 20 13.23 11.52 0.13
C ASN A 20 13.37 10.00 0.25
N TYR A 21 13.41 9.46 1.47
CA TYR A 21 13.50 8.02 1.69
C TYR A 21 12.30 7.27 1.10
N VAL A 22 11.08 7.75 1.37
CA VAL A 22 9.85 7.15 0.83
C VAL A 22 9.80 7.24 -0.69
N ALA A 23 10.22 8.38 -1.26
CA ALA A 23 10.30 8.55 -2.71
C ALA A 23 11.25 7.53 -3.36
N ILE A 24 12.45 7.35 -2.79
CA ILE A 24 13.43 6.37 -3.29
C ILE A 24 12.88 4.94 -3.17
N VAL A 25 12.32 4.57 -2.02
CA VAL A 25 11.72 3.24 -1.81
C VAL A 25 10.62 3.01 -2.85
N ARG A 26 9.72 3.98 -3.05
CA ARG A 26 8.66 3.89 -4.05
C ARG A 26 9.21 3.64 -5.45
N GLU A 27 10.21 4.41 -5.86
CA GLU A 27 10.78 4.30 -7.21
C GLU A 27 11.45 2.95 -7.44
N VAL A 28 12.27 2.50 -6.49
CA VAL A 28 12.98 1.22 -6.57
C VAL A 28 12.01 0.05 -6.71
N TYR A 29 10.96 0.00 -5.89
CA TYR A 29 10.00 -1.11 -5.94
C TYR A 29 8.99 -0.99 -7.08
N LEU A 30 8.65 0.22 -7.53
CA LEU A 30 7.88 0.41 -8.77
C LEU A 30 8.63 -0.18 -9.97
N HIS A 31 9.91 0.13 -10.11
CA HIS A 31 10.75 -0.43 -11.16
C HIS A 31 10.96 -1.94 -11.00
N ALA A 32 11.21 -2.42 -9.79
CA ALA A 32 11.40 -3.85 -9.53
C ALA A 32 10.15 -4.67 -9.92
N CYS A 33 8.94 -4.20 -9.56
CA CYS A 33 7.69 -4.83 -9.96
C CYS A 33 7.48 -4.79 -11.48
N THR A 34 7.78 -3.64 -12.11
CA THR A 34 7.62 -3.43 -13.55
C THR A 34 8.55 -4.34 -14.36
N ASN A 35 9.82 -4.46 -13.94
CA ASN A 35 10.79 -5.34 -14.59
C ASN A 35 10.40 -6.80 -14.44
N LEU A 36 9.97 -7.20 -13.23
CA LEU A 36 9.50 -8.55 -12.98
C LEU A 36 8.27 -8.93 -13.84
N LYS A 37 7.41 -7.97 -14.16
CA LYS A 37 6.29 -8.21 -15.09
C LYS A 37 6.74 -8.51 -16.52
N LYS A 38 7.88 -7.96 -16.94
CA LYS A 38 8.48 -8.14 -18.27
C LYS A 38 9.34 -9.40 -18.37
N GLU A 39 9.78 -9.97 -17.25
CA GLU A 39 10.53 -11.23 -17.24
C GLU A 39 9.66 -12.41 -17.71
N HIS A 40 10.27 -13.31 -18.49
CA HIS A 40 9.69 -14.60 -18.86
C HIS A 40 9.87 -15.62 -17.74
N VAL A 41 9.26 -15.34 -16.59
CA VAL A 41 9.15 -16.27 -15.46
C VAL A 41 7.70 -16.71 -15.29
N ASP A 42 7.51 -17.95 -14.83
CA ASP A 42 6.18 -18.47 -14.54
C ASP A 42 5.49 -17.67 -13.42
N THR A 43 4.17 -17.85 -13.33
CA THR A 43 3.31 -17.10 -12.40
C THR A 43 3.68 -17.34 -10.93
N GLN A 44 4.08 -18.55 -10.56
CA GLN A 44 4.39 -18.89 -9.18
C GLN A 44 5.72 -18.26 -8.76
N GLU A 45 6.74 -18.37 -9.60
CA GLU A 45 8.03 -17.73 -9.39
C GLU A 45 7.91 -16.20 -9.33
N ARG A 46 7.07 -15.62 -10.20
CA ARG A 46 6.74 -14.19 -10.17
C ARG A 46 6.14 -13.78 -8.82
N LYS A 47 5.12 -14.51 -8.34
CA LYS A 47 4.52 -14.26 -7.03
C LYS A 47 5.52 -14.41 -5.89
N ARG A 48 6.41 -15.41 -5.95
CA ARG A 48 7.47 -15.61 -4.95
C ARG A 48 8.42 -14.40 -4.89
N LYS A 49 8.91 -13.92 -6.04
CA LYS A 49 9.77 -12.72 -6.13
C LYS A 49 9.03 -11.46 -5.67
N MET A 50 7.77 -11.27 -6.06
CA MET A 50 6.94 -10.16 -5.59
C MET A 50 6.78 -10.18 -4.06
N LEU A 51 6.55 -11.36 -3.46
CA LEU A 51 6.43 -11.50 -2.01
C LEU A 51 7.74 -11.13 -1.29
N GLN A 52 8.89 -11.50 -1.85
CA GLN A 52 10.19 -11.10 -1.31
C GLN A 52 10.37 -9.58 -1.34
N GLN A 53 10.00 -8.93 -2.45
CA GLN A 53 10.02 -7.47 -2.57
C GLN A 53 9.07 -6.81 -1.57
N TRP A 54 7.86 -7.35 -1.40
CA TRP A 54 6.89 -6.85 -0.43
C TRP A 54 7.42 -6.88 1.00
N ARG A 55 8.06 -7.97 1.42
CA ARG A 55 8.68 -8.08 2.75
C ARG A 55 9.75 -7.00 2.99
N GLN A 56 10.48 -6.59 1.96
CA GLN A 56 11.43 -5.51 2.08
C GLN A 56 10.74 -4.14 2.16
N ILE A 57 9.66 -3.91 1.40
CA ILE A 57 8.81 -2.72 1.57
C ILE A 57 8.30 -2.62 3.01
N GLU A 58 7.82 -3.73 3.59
CA GLU A 58 7.36 -3.78 4.98
C GLU A 58 8.45 -3.40 5.97
N LYS A 59 9.67 -3.92 5.77
CA LYS A 59 10.85 -3.58 6.57
C LYS A 59 11.17 -2.08 6.49
N HIS A 60 11.16 -1.49 5.29
CA HIS A 60 11.42 -0.06 5.11
C HIS A 60 10.35 0.82 5.75
N PHE A 61 9.08 0.42 5.67
CA PHE A 61 8.01 1.16 6.34
C PHE A 61 8.12 1.08 7.86
N ALA A 62 8.42 -0.11 8.41
CA ALA A 62 8.65 -0.27 9.84
C ALA A 62 9.81 0.59 10.35
N LYS A 63 10.89 0.72 9.55
CA LYS A 63 12.07 1.54 9.86
C LYS A 63 11.73 3.02 10.06
N ILE A 64 10.85 3.59 9.22
CA ILE A 64 10.54 5.03 9.25
C ILE A 64 9.31 5.38 10.08
N LYS A 65 8.50 4.40 10.48
CA LYS A 65 7.20 4.62 11.14
C LYS A 65 7.27 5.57 12.33
N TYR A 66 8.23 5.39 13.22
CA TYR A 66 8.37 6.25 14.39
C TYR A 66 8.92 7.64 14.06
N ALA A 67 9.86 7.72 13.11
CA ALA A 67 10.36 9.01 12.63
C ALA A 67 9.24 9.84 11.97
N MET A 68 8.31 9.20 11.25
CA MET A 68 7.13 9.86 10.69
C MET A 68 6.25 10.49 11.78
N LEU A 69 6.02 9.78 12.90
CA LEU A 69 5.23 10.29 14.01
C LEU A 69 5.91 11.48 14.70
N ASP A 70 7.24 11.46 14.80
CA ASP A 70 8.00 12.57 15.38
C ASP A 70 7.98 13.83 14.46
N CYS A 71 8.00 13.64 13.14
CA CYS A 71 8.00 14.74 12.16
C CYS A 71 6.62 15.40 11.99
N TRP A 72 5.53 14.65 12.13
CA TRP A 72 4.17 15.09 11.84
C TRP A 72 3.21 14.64 12.94
N PRO A 73 3.24 15.30 14.11
CA PRO A 73 2.51 14.86 15.28
C PRO A 73 0.99 15.08 15.18
N LEU A 74 0.53 16.07 14.40
CA LEU A 74 -0.91 16.30 14.20
C LEU A 74 -1.52 15.25 13.28
N GLY A 75 -0.76 14.81 12.27
CA GLY A 75 -1.15 13.72 11.40
C GLY A 75 -2.02 14.14 10.22
N ASN A 76 -2.18 15.44 9.96
CA ASN A 76 -2.95 16.01 8.85
C ASN A 76 -2.10 16.80 7.86
N GLU A 77 -0.77 16.71 7.96
CA GLU A 77 0.14 17.45 7.12
C GLU A 77 0.22 16.85 5.70
N PRO A 78 0.22 17.67 4.62
CA PRO A 78 0.23 17.17 3.24
C PRO A 78 1.38 16.21 2.94
N ASN A 79 2.59 16.52 3.42
CA ASN A 79 3.77 15.68 3.21
C ASN A 79 3.65 14.30 3.87
N LEU A 80 3.02 14.21 5.04
CA LEU A 80 2.75 12.93 5.70
C LEU A 80 1.75 12.11 4.87
N MET A 81 0.66 12.74 4.41
CA MET A 81 -0.34 12.06 3.60
C MET A 81 0.22 11.60 2.25
N ALA A 82 1.06 12.41 1.61
CA ALA A 82 1.78 12.02 0.38
C ALA A 82 2.69 10.80 0.61
N ALA A 83 3.34 10.70 1.78
CA ALA A 83 4.12 9.51 2.15
C ALA A 83 3.22 8.27 2.31
N TYR A 84 2.08 8.40 2.99
CA TYR A 84 1.10 7.30 3.10
C TYR A 84 0.49 6.89 1.76
N VAL A 85 0.22 7.84 0.87
CA VAL A 85 -0.21 7.57 -0.52
C VAL A 85 0.84 6.79 -1.27
N SER A 86 2.12 7.18 -1.17
CA SER A 86 3.22 6.47 -1.81
C SER A 86 3.30 5.00 -1.36
N ILE A 87 3.10 4.76 -0.06
CA ILE A 87 3.06 3.41 0.52
C ILE A 87 1.80 2.64 0.06
N ALA A 88 0.64 3.29 0.01
CA ALA A 88 -0.61 2.68 -0.45
C ALA A 88 -0.54 2.29 -1.95
N LEU A 89 0.13 3.11 -2.78
CA LEU A 89 0.36 2.79 -4.19
C LEU A 89 1.26 1.56 -4.35
N LEU A 90 2.33 1.44 -3.55
CA LEU A 90 3.13 0.22 -3.51
C LEU A 90 2.28 -0.99 -3.12
N TYR A 91 1.44 -0.87 -2.09
CA TYR A 91 0.49 -1.93 -1.74
C TYR A 91 -0.40 -2.33 -2.93
N SER A 92 -0.94 -1.36 -3.67
CA SER A 92 -1.77 -1.65 -4.85
C SER A 92 -1.01 -2.45 -5.93
N LEU A 93 0.28 -2.14 -6.14
CA LEU A 93 1.15 -2.84 -7.08
C LEU A 93 1.45 -4.28 -6.66
N TYR A 94 1.52 -4.54 -5.35
CA TYR A 94 1.88 -5.83 -4.76
C TYR A 94 0.69 -6.61 -4.17
N LYS A 95 -0.54 -6.11 -4.34
CA LYS A 95 -1.75 -6.62 -3.68
C LYS A 95 -1.98 -8.13 -3.79
N ASP A 96 -1.51 -8.77 -4.85
CA ASP A 96 -1.70 -10.22 -5.05
C ASP A 96 -0.88 -11.08 -4.08
N VAL A 97 0.12 -10.48 -3.42
CA VAL A 97 1.01 -11.16 -2.46
C VAL A 97 1.05 -10.48 -1.08
N SER A 98 0.57 -9.25 -0.97
CA SER A 98 0.59 -8.46 0.27
C SER A 98 -0.53 -8.85 1.23
N ASP A 99 -0.25 -8.85 2.54
CA ASP A 99 -1.30 -8.80 3.56
C ASP A 99 -1.89 -7.38 3.70
N GLU A 100 -2.99 -7.22 4.44
CA GLU A 100 -3.67 -5.93 4.59
C GLU A 100 -3.09 -5.01 5.68
N LYS A 101 -2.01 -5.40 6.37
CA LYS A 101 -1.52 -4.69 7.57
C LYS A 101 -1.07 -3.26 7.26
N ILE A 102 -0.39 -3.07 6.13
CA ILE A 102 0.11 -1.74 5.74
C ILE A 102 -1.02 -0.86 5.24
N ILE A 103 -1.87 -1.36 4.32
CA ILE A 103 -2.95 -0.52 3.79
C ILE A 103 -3.92 -0.09 4.87
N ARG A 104 -4.15 -0.93 5.89
CA ARG A 104 -4.97 -0.58 7.05
C ARG A 104 -4.37 0.57 7.84
N GLN A 105 -3.05 0.57 8.05
CA GLN A 105 -2.36 1.70 8.71
C GLN A 105 -2.43 2.98 7.88
N CYS A 106 -2.32 2.89 6.55
CA CYS A 106 -2.54 4.05 5.68
C CYS A 106 -3.98 4.58 5.81
N HIS A 107 -4.97 3.69 5.78
CA HIS A 107 -6.38 4.05 5.93
C HIS A 107 -6.68 4.70 7.29
N GLU A 108 -6.19 4.12 8.38
CA GLU A 108 -6.31 4.70 9.72
C GLU A 108 -5.64 6.08 9.81
N ALA A 109 -4.53 6.29 9.10
CA ALA A 109 -3.90 7.60 9.01
C ALA A 109 -4.75 8.62 8.25
N ALA A 110 -5.37 8.21 7.13
CA ALA A 110 -6.30 9.04 6.37
C ALA A 110 -7.53 9.42 7.23
N GLU A 111 -8.12 8.47 7.96
CA GLU A 111 -9.22 8.73 8.88
C GLU A 111 -8.85 9.74 9.97
N ARG A 112 -7.64 9.63 10.54
CA ARG A 112 -7.13 10.61 11.51
C ARG A 112 -6.96 11.99 10.88
N ALA A 113 -6.34 12.09 9.71
CA ALA A 113 -6.16 13.35 8.99
C ALA A 113 -7.49 14.05 8.72
N ARG A 114 -8.53 13.30 8.32
CA ARG A 114 -9.88 13.85 8.14
C ARG A 114 -10.47 14.38 9.45
N LYS A 115 -10.31 13.66 10.56
CA LYS A 115 -10.81 14.09 11.88
C LYS A 115 -10.13 15.37 12.37
N CYS A 116 -8.86 15.59 12.03
CA CYS A 116 -8.15 16.84 12.33
C CYS A 116 -8.70 18.04 11.53
N GLY A 117 -9.41 17.80 10.43
CA GLY A 117 -9.97 18.86 9.59
C GLY A 117 -8.91 19.82 9.04
N ARG A 118 -9.26 21.11 8.99
CA ARG A 118 -8.41 22.18 8.43
C ARG A 118 -7.41 22.76 9.44
N ALA A 119 -7.20 22.11 10.60
CA ALA A 119 -6.31 22.61 11.64
C ALA A 119 -4.89 22.89 11.10
N ASN A 120 -4.44 24.14 11.21
CA ASN A 120 -3.13 24.62 10.73
C ASN A 120 -2.85 24.43 9.22
N LEU A 121 -3.88 24.27 8.41
CA LEU A 121 -3.75 24.12 6.95
C LEU A 121 -4.35 25.32 6.21
N SER A 122 -3.69 25.74 5.13
CA SER A 122 -4.32 26.59 4.12
C SER A 122 -5.45 25.83 3.40
N GLU A 123 -6.25 26.53 2.60
CA GLU A 123 -7.28 25.88 1.78
C GLU A 123 -6.68 24.87 0.80
N SER A 124 -5.60 25.26 0.13
CA SER A 124 -4.92 24.41 -0.85
C SER A 124 -4.35 23.16 -0.20
N GLN A 125 -3.70 23.30 0.96
CA GLN A 125 -3.14 22.19 1.72
C GLN A 125 -4.24 21.25 2.22
N PHE A 126 -5.36 21.79 2.70
CA PHE A 126 -6.48 20.98 3.14
C PHE A 126 -7.10 20.19 1.99
N ASN A 127 -7.32 20.82 0.84
CA ASN A 127 -7.85 20.16 -0.36
C ASN A 127 -6.90 19.06 -0.86
N GLU A 128 -5.59 19.32 -0.85
CA GLU A 128 -4.57 18.33 -1.17
C GLU A 128 -4.62 17.12 -0.22
N VAL A 129 -4.71 17.36 1.09
CA VAL A 129 -4.87 16.30 2.10
C VAL A 129 -6.13 15.47 1.85
N GLN A 130 -7.27 16.11 1.52
CA GLN A 130 -8.49 15.37 1.19
C GLN A 130 -8.30 14.47 -0.04
N GLN A 131 -7.66 14.95 -1.09
CA GLN A 131 -7.35 14.15 -2.29
C GLN A 131 -6.47 12.95 -1.96
N TYR A 132 -5.46 13.12 -1.10
CA TYR A 132 -4.62 12.01 -0.65
C TYR A 132 -5.41 10.99 0.18
N CYS A 133 -6.29 11.44 1.08
CA CYS A 133 -7.18 10.55 1.84
C CYS A 133 -8.10 9.75 0.91
N ASP A 134 -8.72 10.40 -0.07
CA ASP A 134 -9.60 9.74 -1.06
C ASP A 134 -8.82 8.66 -1.84
N MET A 135 -7.57 8.94 -2.23
CA MET A 135 -6.73 7.97 -2.93
C MET A 135 -6.43 6.73 -2.08
N ILE A 136 -6.09 6.92 -0.80
CA ILE A 136 -5.83 5.81 0.12
C ILE A 136 -7.09 4.96 0.32
N GLU A 137 -8.22 5.60 0.56
CA GLU A 137 -9.51 4.93 0.75
C GLU A 137 -9.92 4.12 -0.48
N ASN A 138 -9.79 4.69 -1.67
CA ASN A 138 -10.05 3.98 -2.92
C ASN A 138 -9.19 2.72 -3.06
N ILE A 139 -7.89 2.81 -2.76
CA ILE A 139 -6.99 1.64 -2.79
C ILE A 139 -7.42 0.58 -1.76
N PHE A 140 -7.81 1.01 -0.56
CA PHE A 140 -8.27 0.12 0.50
C PHE A 140 -9.58 -0.61 0.14
N PHE A 141 -10.58 0.11 -0.38
CA PHE A 141 -11.91 -0.45 -0.68
C PHE A 141 -11.94 -1.31 -1.95
N LEU A 142 -11.19 -0.97 -3.00
CA LEU A 142 -11.12 -1.80 -4.22
C LEU A 142 -10.63 -3.23 -3.91
N ARG A 143 -9.75 -3.41 -2.93
CA ARG A 143 -9.30 -4.73 -2.47
C ARG A 143 -10.44 -5.51 -1.80
N ARG A 144 -11.21 -4.87 -0.92
CA ARG A 144 -12.34 -5.51 -0.21
C ARG A 144 -13.45 -5.98 -1.16
N GLN A 145 -13.72 -5.24 -2.23
CA GLN A 145 -14.70 -5.68 -3.24
C GLN A 145 -14.22 -6.94 -3.99
N SER A 146 -12.91 -7.05 -4.23
CA SER A 146 -12.29 -8.20 -4.90
C SER A 146 -12.38 -9.49 -4.06
N THR A 147 -12.28 -9.39 -2.73
CA THR A 147 -12.36 -10.54 -1.82
C THR A 147 -13.80 -11.03 -1.62
N VAL A 148 -14.78 -10.11 -1.58
CA VAL A 148 -16.21 -10.46 -1.46
C VAL A 148 -16.76 -11.08 -2.75
N SER A 149 -16.32 -10.62 -3.93
CA SER A 149 -16.74 -11.19 -5.22
C SER A 149 -16.23 -12.63 -5.44
N SER A 150 -15.04 -12.96 -4.91
CA SER A 150 -14.42 -14.28 -5.05
C SER A 150 -15.03 -15.36 -4.15
N GLY A 151 -15.90 -15.00 -3.19
CA GLY A 151 -16.57 -15.92 -2.28
C GLY A 151 -17.86 -16.57 -2.83
N LYS A 152 -18.32 -16.18 -4.03
CA LYS A 152 -19.64 -16.56 -4.57
C LYS A 152 -19.59 -17.53 -5.77
N LYS A 153 -18.58 -18.41 -5.82
CA LYS A 153 -18.54 -19.55 -6.76
C LYS A 153 -18.13 -20.83 -6.07
N ARG A 154 -19.01 -21.41 -5.24
CA ARG A 154 -18.98 -22.84 -4.91
C ARG A 154 -20.39 -23.41 -4.80
N HIS A 155 -20.54 -24.57 -5.46
CA HIS A 155 -21.63 -25.54 -5.46
C HIS A 155 -22.95 -25.14 -6.13
N VAL A 156 -23.15 -25.64 -7.35
CA VAL A 156 -23.99 -26.84 -7.57
C VAL A 156 -23.40 -27.63 -8.75
N ASN A 157 -22.82 -28.79 -8.46
CA ASN A 157 -22.81 -29.93 -9.38
C ASN A 157 -23.41 -31.08 -8.59
N SER A 158 -24.54 -31.60 -9.06
CA SER A 158 -24.90 -32.99 -8.83
C SER A 158 -25.65 -33.48 -10.06
N ASN A 159 -24.98 -34.36 -10.81
CA ASN A 159 -25.56 -35.20 -11.84
C ASN A 159 -26.60 -36.13 -11.21
N VAL A 160 -27.70 -36.38 -11.92
CA VAL A 160 -28.30 -37.72 -11.96
C VAL A 160 -28.68 -37.99 -13.41
N ILE A 161 -28.03 -39.03 -13.95
CA ILE A 161 -28.33 -39.72 -15.20
C ILE A 161 -29.54 -40.62 -14.93
N SER A 162 -30.45 -40.69 -15.89
CA SER A 162 -31.23 -41.91 -16.16
C SER A 162 -31.62 -41.89 -17.62
N ASP A 163 -30.85 -42.65 -18.41
CA ASP A 163 -31.31 -43.27 -19.65
C ASP A 163 -32.50 -44.19 -19.33
N ASP A 164 -33.48 -44.26 -20.22
CA ASP A 164 -34.10 -45.52 -20.66
C ASP A 164 -34.94 -45.25 -21.93
N ASP A 165 -34.65 -46.06 -22.95
CA ASP A 165 -35.28 -46.17 -24.26
C ASP A 165 -36.72 -46.73 -24.19
N ASP A 166 -37.64 -46.16 -24.99
CA ASP A 166 -38.56 -46.83 -25.96
C ASP A 166 -39.62 -45.84 -26.49
#